data_AF-R5Q7H9-F1
#
_entry.id   AF-R5Q7H9-F1
#
_cell.length_a   1.000
_cell.length_b   1.000
_cell.length_c   1.000
_cell.angle_alpha   90.00
_cell.angle_beta   90.00
_cell.angle_gamma   90.00
#
_symmetry.space_group_name_H-M   'P 1'
#
loop_
_entity.id
_entity.type
_entity.pdbx_description
1 polymer ?
#
loop_
_entity_poly.entity_id
_entity_poly.type
_entity_poly.pdbx_seq_one_letter_code
_entity_poly.pdbx_strand_id
1 'polypeptide(L)'
;MREKLFDLIKRKKFRKWALTPEAEARVRKAIDICVSEQRPLNFVFEFGGYKLWRLPSAPYADDAETFMLKYYLDYLRPIAEQYKIGVNMYFASDDYVVERMNNIRADAMEKYADSFCKKLKAIKSFFPENLKMSYVRLAELYSDQKELEAELSEKFNEHTERYKEWTDDKKEKMLKRAKLNFCISGPLAAKNLSSISAEDYARRLKDGAVYHDAFEDCSRRREFVLAQDKILLFCTPIPQAVAIGTTKASVTKFWTGVGIFENGLEKVLSPSQWQERVNAEDSFNGK
;
A
#
# COMPACT_ATOMS: atom_id res chain seq x y z
N MET A 1 4.31 30.06 6.61
CA MET A 1 4.22 28.69 7.15
C MET A 1 3.76 27.70 6.08
N ARG A 2 2.58 27.91 5.47
CA ARG A 2 2.00 27.06 4.41
C ARG A 2 2.97 26.71 3.27
N GLU A 3 3.57 27.72 2.63
CA GLU A 3 4.56 27.46 1.55
C GLU A 3 5.78 26.67 2.02
N LYS A 4 6.28 26.94 3.24
CA LYS A 4 7.39 26.15 3.81
C LYS A 4 7.00 24.68 3.98
N LEU A 5 5.78 24.40 4.44
CA LEU A 5 5.26 23.02 4.57
C LEU A 5 5.12 22.37 3.19
N PHE A 6 4.58 23.11 2.22
CA PHE A 6 4.46 22.64 0.85
C PHE A 6 5.82 22.26 0.26
N ASP A 7 6.82 23.13 0.39
CA ASP A 7 8.19 22.89 -0.07
C ASP A 7 8.84 21.66 0.59
N LEU A 8 8.62 21.47 1.89
CA LEU A 8 9.09 20.29 2.62
C LEU A 8 8.40 19.00 2.12
N ILE A 9 7.10 19.05 1.80
CA ILE A 9 6.35 17.90 1.29
C ILE A 9 6.82 17.54 -0.12
N LYS A 10 7.03 18.52 -1.01
CA LYS A 10 7.43 18.27 -2.41
C LYS A 10 8.94 18.14 -2.63
N ARG A 11 9.76 18.03 -1.59
CA ARG A 11 11.22 18.09 -1.73
C ARG A 11 11.80 16.94 -2.58
N LYS A 12 12.73 17.28 -3.47
CA LYS A 12 13.34 16.35 -4.45
C LYS A 12 14.13 15.21 -3.81
N LYS A 13 14.64 15.38 -2.58
CA LYS A 13 15.41 14.34 -1.86
C LYS A 13 14.64 13.01 -1.74
N PHE A 14 13.31 13.06 -1.67
CA PHE A 14 12.46 11.89 -1.43
C PHE A 14 11.61 11.49 -2.64
N ARG A 15 11.34 12.44 -3.54
CA ARG A 15 10.54 12.20 -4.74
C ARG A 15 11.41 11.73 -5.90
N LYS A 16 10.92 10.75 -6.66
CA LYS A 16 11.54 10.33 -7.92
C LYS A 16 10.87 10.93 -9.15
N TRP A 17 9.71 11.57 -8.96
CA TRP A 17 8.91 12.16 -10.03
C TRP A 17 8.47 13.58 -9.70
N ALA A 18 8.11 14.34 -10.73
CA ALA A 18 7.44 15.62 -10.60
C ALA A 18 6.06 15.45 -9.94
N LEU A 19 5.54 16.54 -9.37
CA LEU A 19 4.22 16.53 -8.74
C LEU A 19 3.22 16.76 -9.87
N THR A 20 2.14 15.99 -9.92
CA THR A 20 1.07 16.28 -10.88
C THR A 20 0.27 17.49 -10.37
N PRO A 21 -0.43 18.23 -11.26
CA PRO A 21 -1.28 19.34 -10.85
C PRO A 21 -2.32 18.96 -9.78
N GLU A 22 -2.89 17.76 -9.88
CA GLU A 22 -3.90 17.27 -8.94
C GLU A 22 -3.29 16.92 -7.58
N ALA A 23 -2.07 16.37 -7.56
CA ALA A 23 -1.35 16.11 -6.32
C ALA A 23 -0.94 17.42 -5.64
N GLU A 24 -0.49 18.42 -6.41
CA GLU A 24 -0.20 19.76 -5.90
C GLU A 24 -1.45 20.40 -5.29
N ALA A 25 -2.57 20.39 -6.01
CA ALA A 25 -3.84 20.95 -5.54
C ALA A 25 -4.30 20.29 -4.23
N ARG A 26 -4.24 18.95 -4.16
CA ARG A 26 -4.59 18.21 -2.93
C ARG A 26 -3.69 18.60 -1.76
N VAL A 27 -2.37 18.62 -1.96
CA VAL A 27 -1.42 18.93 -0.88
C VAL A 27 -1.67 20.33 -0.33
N ARG A 28 -1.84 21.33 -1.21
CA ARG A 28 -2.12 22.71 -0.80
C ARG A 28 -3.41 22.80 -0.01
N LYS A 29 -4.48 22.18 -0.52
CA LYS A 29 -5.78 22.13 0.14
C LYS A 29 -5.72 21.48 1.53
N ALA A 30 -5.01 20.36 1.67
CA ALA A 30 -4.85 19.68 2.95
C ALA A 30 -4.05 20.53 3.96
N ILE A 31 -2.98 21.19 3.51
CA ILE A 31 -2.25 22.15 4.34
C ILE A 31 -3.17 23.29 4.79
N ASP A 32 -3.95 23.87 3.88
CA ASP A 32 -4.81 25.00 4.18
C ASP A 32 -5.86 24.64 5.23
N ILE A 33 -6.52 23.49 5.08
CA ILE A 33 -7.50 22.98 6.05
C ILE A 33 -6.82 22.77 7.42
N CYS A 34 -5.76 21.96 7.47
CA CYS A 34 -5.12 21.60 8.74
C CYS A 34 -4.54 22.82 9.47
N VAL A 35 -3.86 23.72 8.75
CA VAL A 35 -3.28 24.93 9.34
C VAL A 35 -4.37 25.89 9.83
N SER A 36 -5.46 26.05 9.10
CA SER A 36 -6.55 26.96 9.50
C SER A 36 -7.32 26.41 10.70
N GLU A 37 -7.56 25.10 10.74
CA GLU A 37 -8.28 24.41 11.82
C GLU A 37 -7.40 24.06 13.03
N GLN A 38 -6.10 24.36 12.98
CA GLN A 38 -5.12 23.98 14.00
C GLN A 38 -5.14 22.46 14.29
N ARG A 39 -5.18 21.64 13.23
CA ARG A 39 -5.18 20.17 13.31
C ARG A 39 -3.89 19.58 12.75
N PRO A 40 -3.45 18.39 13.20
CA PRO A 40 -2.28 17.73 12.63
C PRO A 40 -2.40 17.53 11.11
N LEU A 41 -1.27 17.63 10.40
CA LEU A 41 -1.23 17.24 8.98
C LEU A 41 -1.41 15.72 8.88
N ASN A 42 -2.37 15.28 8.07
CA ASN A 42 -2.69 13.87 7.91
C ASN A 42 -2.13 13.34 6.57
N PHE A 43 -1.21 12.39 6.64
CA PHE A 43 -0.66 11.67 5.49
C PHE A 43 -1.25 10.26 5.43
N VAL A 44 -1.61 9.78 4.25
CA VAL A 44 -2.12 8.42 4.04
C VAL A 44 -1.27 7.72 2.98
N PHE A 45 -0.88 6.48 3.25
CA PHE A 45 -0.32 5.55 2.28
C PHE A 45 -1.20 4.31 2.26
N GLU A 46 -1.94 4.12 1.17
CA GLU A 46 -2.76 2.95 0.95
C GLU A 46 -1.93 1.77 0.43
N PHE A 47 -2.22 0.56 0.91
CA PHE A 47 -1.54 -0.64 0.47
C PHE A 47 -2.34 -1.90 0.78
N GLY A 48 -1.93 -3.02 0.18
CA GLY A 48 -2.71 -4.27 0.26
C GLY A 48 -2.80 -4.90 1.65
N GLY A 49 -1.94 -4.54 2.60
CA GLY A 49 -1.98 -5.12 3.95
C GLY A 49 -1.54 -6.57 4.06
N TYR A 50 -0.75 -7.07 3.09
CA TYR A 50 -0.25 -8.45 3.06
C TYR A 50 1.13 -8.52 2.43
N LYS A 51 1.94 -9.53 2.79
CA LYS A 51 3.16 -9.86 2.06
C LYS A 51 2.83 -10.76 0.87
N LEU A 52 3.33 -10.41 -0.31
CA LEU A 52 3.11 -11.21 -1.53
C LEU A 52 3.51 -12.68 -1.32
N TRP A 53 2.57 -13.60 -1.56
CA TRP A 53 2.64 -15.01 -1.14
C TRP A 53 3.85 -15.81 -1.66
N ARG A 54 4.44 -15.39 -2.77
CA ARG A 54 5.62 -16.05 -3.39
C ARG A 54 6.96 -15.50 -2.90
N LEU A 55 6.96 -14.59 -1.92
CA LEU A 55 8.17 -14.07 -1.30
C LEU A 55 8.56 -14.90 -0.09
N PRO A 56 9.87 -15.02 0.21
CA PRO A 56 10.36 -15.89 1.28
C PRO A 56 9.87 -15.48 2.68
N SER A 57 9.55 -14.21 2.88
CA SER A 57 9.08 -13.66 4.14
C SER A 57 7.58 -13.82 4.36
N ALA A 58 6.80 -14.17 3.33
CA ALA A 58 5.36 -14.28 3.45
C ALA A 58 4.96 -15.35 4.50
N PRO A 59 4.01 -15.06 5.40
CA PRO A 59 3.09 -13.92 5.39
C PRO A 59 3.56 -12.71 6.23
N TYR A 60 4.81 -12.68 6.69
CA TYR A 60 5.31 -11.66 7.60
C TYR A 60 5.96 -10.49 6.87
N ALA A 61 5.90 -9.31 7.49
CA ALA A 61 6.71 -8.17 7.11
C ALA A 61 8.21 -8.48 7.27
N ASP A 62 9.04 -7.99 6.37
CA ASP A 62 10.50 -8.15 6.40
C ASP A 62 11.22 -6.78 6.43
N ASP A 63 12.49 -6.75 6.08
CA ASP A 63 13.29 -5.53 6.10
C ASP A 63 12.77 -4.46 5.13
N ALA A 64 11.96 -4.81 4.12
CA ALA A 64 11.36 -3.83 3.21
C ALA A 64 10.46 -2.86 3.99
N GLU A 65 9.63 -3.39 4.89
CA GLU A 65 8.78 -2.59 5.77
C GLU A 65 9.63 -1.72 6.70
N THR A 66 10.69 -2.28 7.30
CA THR A 66 11.58 -1.53 8.21
C THR A 66 12.29 -0.37 7.48
N PHE A 67 12.84 -0.61 6.30
CA PHE A 67 13.51 0.42 5.50
C PHE A 67 12.53 1.50 5.06
N MET A 68 11.33 1.12 4.62
CA MET A 68 10.28 2.07 4.28
C MET A 68 9.91 2.95 5.46
N LEU A 69 9.64 2.35 6.62
CA LEU A 69 9.23 3.11 7.80
C LEU A 69 10.30 4.12 8.25
N LYS A 70 11.59 3.73 8.22
CA LYS A 70 12.70 4.66 8.48
C LYS A 70 12.77 5.79 7.45
N TYR A 71 12.62 5.46 6.17
CA TYR A 71 12.66 6.45 5.10
C TYR A 71 11.51 7.47 5.19
N TYR A 72 10.32 7.01 5.54
CA TYR A 72 9.16 7.88 5.77
C TYR A 72 9.29 8.68 7.07
N LEU A 73 9.95 8.16 8.10
CA LEU A 73 10.30 8.94 9.29
C LEU A 73 11.23 10.10 8.93
N ASP A 74 12.27 9.86 8.14
CA ASP A 74 13.16 10.91 7.64
C ASP A 74 12.44 11.90 6.71
N TYR A 75 11.42 11.42 5.99
CA TYR A 75 10.56 12.27 5.18
C TYR A 75 9.69 13.21 6.05
N LEU A 76 9.09 12.70 7.12
CA LEU A 76 8.13 13.45 7.93
C LEU A 76 8.78 14.31 9.02
N ARG A 77 9.98 13.94 9.50
CA ARG A 77 10.69 14.64 10.59
C ARG A 77 10.79 16.16 10.40
N PRO A 78 11.34 16.71 9.30
CA PRO A 78 11.43 18.16 9.15
C PRO A 78 10.06 18.85 9.00
N ILE A 79 9.03 18.12 8.57
CA ILE A 79 7.65 18.64 8.52
C ILE A 79 7.11 18.76 9.94
N ALA A 80 7.30 17.74 10.78
CA ALA A 80 6.92 17.75 12.19
C ALA A 80 7.70 18.80 12.99
N GLU A 81 8.97 19.03 12.66
CA GLU A 81 9.77 20.11 13.24
C GLU A 81 9.19 21.49 12.92
N GLN A 82 8.71 21.71 11.68
CA GLN A 82 8.12 22.97 11.23
C GLN A 82 6.67 23.17 11.70
N TYR A 83 5.90 22.10 11.88
CA TYR A 83 4.48 22.15 12.23
C TYR A 83 4.19 21.49 13.59
N LYS A 84 4.30 22.30 14.65
CA LYS A 84 4.25 21.81 16.04
C LYS A 84 2.91 21.20 16.46
N ILE A 85 1.82 21.56 15.78
CA ILE A 85 0.47 20.99 16.02
C ILE A 85 0.45 19.47 15.84
N GLY A 86 1.25 18.96 14.89
CA GLY A 86 1.51 17.54 14.75
C GLY A 86 1.41 17.03 13.32
N VAL A 87 1.90 15.81 13.13
CA VAL A 87 1.88 15.08 11.86
C VAL A 87 1.44 13.65 12.13
N ASN A 88 0.44 13.18 11.39
CA ASN A 88 -0.02 11.81 11.41
C ASN A 88 0.29 11.14 10.07
N MET A 89 0.80 9.92 10.11
CA MET A 89 0.96 9.04 8.96
C MET A 89 0.12 7.78 9.18
N TYR A 90 -0.77 7.50 8.23
CA TYR A 90 -1.62 6.31 8.24
C TYR A 90 -1.18 5.36 7.12
N PHE A 91 -0.75 4.16 7.50
CA PHE A 91 -0.58 3.03 6.59
C PHE A 91 -1.93 2.31 6.52
N ALA A 92 -2.71 2.62 5.49
CA ALA A 92 -4.09 2.19 5.31
C ALA A 92 -4.15 0.88 4.52
N SER A 93 -4.67 -0.17 5.15
CA SER A 93 -4.64 -1.56 4.68
C SER A 93 -5.94 -1.97 4.00
N ASP A 94 -5.83 -2.50 2.79
CA ASP A 94 -6.92 -3.10 1.99
C ASP A 94 -7.05 -4.64 2.19
N ASP A 95 -6.55 -5.16 3.31
CA ASP A 95 -6.41 -6.60 3.58
C ASP A 95 -7.72 -7.38 3.60
N TYR A 96 -8.83 -6.73 3.92
CA TYR A 96 -10.15 -7.37 4.04
C TYR A 96 -10.62 -8.11 2.77
N VAL A 97 -10.28 -7.58 1.59
CA VAL A 97 -10.68 -8.18 0.30
C VAL A 97 -9.65 -9.15 -0.28
N VAL A 98 -8.47 -9.27 0.35
CA VAL A 98 -7.34 -10.05 -0.18
C VAL A 98 -7.68 -11.53 -0.31
N GLU A 99 -8.44 -12.13 0.61
CA GLU A 99 -8.83 -13.54 0.48
C GLU A 99 -9.69 -13.78 -0.77
N ARG A 100 -10.66 -12.90 -1.04
CA ARG A 100 -11.55 -12.99 -2.21
C ARG A 100 -10.83 -12.72 -3.51
N MET A 101 -9.92 -11.74 -3.50
CA MET A 101 -9.16 -11.31 -4.68
C MET A 101 -8.04 -12.28 -5.05
N ASN A 102 -7.29 -12.75 -4.06
CA ASN A 102 -5.99 -13.39 -4.26
C ASN A 102 -5.96 -14.84 -3.78
N ASN A 103 -7.06 -15.37 -3.21
CA ASN A 103 -7.10 -16.70 -2.59
C ASN A 103 -6.03 -16.88 -1.50
N ILE A 104 -5.73 -15.83 -0.71
CA ILE A 104 -4.80 -15.90 0.41
C ILE A 104 -5.61 -15.96 1.71
N ARG A 105 -5.33 -16.95 2.57
CA ARG A 105 -6.06 -17.17 3.84
C ARG A 105 -6.07 -15.95 4.75
N ALA A 106 -7.21 -15.64 5.38
CA ALA A 106 -7.39 -14.46 6.23
C ALA A 106 -6.38 -14.34 7.38
N ASP A 107 -5.98 -15.44 8.05
CA ASP A 107 -4.99 -15.37 9.13
C ASP A 107 -3.57 -15.02 8.65
N ALA A 108 -3.29 -15.10 7.33
CA ALA A 108 -2.06 -14.53 6.78
C ALA A 108 -2.08 -12.99 6.87
N MET A 109 -3.26 -12.37 6.77
CA MET A 109 -3.42 -10.92 6.94
C MET A 109 -3.17 -10.52 8.39
N GLU A 110 -3.71 -11.28 9.34
CA GLU A 110 -3.46 -11.07 10.77
C GLU A 110 -1.96 -11.16 11.11
N LYS A 111 -1.28 -12.20 10.61
CA LYS A 111 0.18 -12.37 10.78
C LYS A 111 0.96 -11.20 10.18
N TYR A 112 0.55 -10.71 9.02
CA TYR A 112 1.17 -9.55 8.40
C TYR A 112 0.97 -8.30 9.26
N ALA A 113 -0.28 -7.98 9.63
CA ALA A 113 -0.63 -6.83 10.45
C ALA A 113 0.15 -6.82 11.77
N ASP A 114 0.19 -7.96 12.47
CA ASP A 114 0.96 -8.12 13.71
C ASP A 114 2.45 -7.85 13.51
N SER A 115 3.05 -8.41 12.46
CA SER A 115 4.47 -8.24 12.16
C SER A 115 4.81 -6.81 11.73
N PHE A 116 3.92 -6.15 10.98
CA PHE A 116 4.05 -4.75 10.60
C PHE A 116 3.97 -3.83 11.84
N CYS A 117 2.98 -4.04 12.70
CA CYS A 117 2.82 -3.30 13.95
C CYS A 117 4.02 -3.47 14.89
N LYS A 118 4.62 -4.66 14.95
CA LYS A 118 5.89 -4.89 15.68
C LYS A 118 7.03 -4.04 15.12
N LYS A 119 7.19 -3.95 13.79
CA LYS A 119 8.19 -3.08 13.16
C LYS A 119 7.95 -1.60 13.42
N LEU A 120 6.69 -1.15 13.33
CA LEU A 120 6.30 0.22 13.66
C LEU A 120 6.64 0.55 15.13
N LYS A 121 6.32 -0.35 16.07
CA LYS A 121 6.66 -0.20 17.48
C LYS A 121 8.17 -0.13 17.70
N ALA A 122 8.95 -0.94 17.00
CA ALA A 122 10.40 -1.00 17.14
C ALA A 122 11.10 0.32 16.77
N ILE A 123 10.52 1.12 15.86
CA ILE A 123 11.10 2.41 15.47
C ILE A 123 10.48 3.62 16.21
N LYS A 124 9.47 3.39 17.05
CA LYS A 124 8.71 4.48 17.70
C LYS A 124 9.58 5.40 18.55
N SER A 125 10.65 4.87 19.17
CA SER A 125 11.59 5.66 19.98
C SER A 125 12.34 6.73 19.19
N PHE A 126 12.34 6.67 17.85
CA PHE A 126 12.98 7.67 16.99
C PHE A 126 12.05 8.78 16.54
N PHE A 127 10.77 8.74 16.92
CA PHE A 127 9.75 9.70 16.48
C PHE A 127 9.87 11.01 17.27
N PRO A 128 9.79 12.17 16.61
CA PRO A 128 9.42 13.42 17.29
C PRO A 128 8.12 13.24 18.08
N GLU A 129 7.97 13.91 19.22
CA GLU A 129 6.79 13.78 20.10
C GLU A 129 5.47 14.08 19.37
N ASN A 130 5.50 14.99 18.41
CA ASN A 130 4.35 15.42 17.62
C ASN A 130 4.19 14.66 16.28
N LEU A 131 4.90 13.54 16.09
CA LEU A 131 4.76 12.67 14.93
C LEU A 131 4.19 11.31 15.36
N LYS A 132 3.10 10.90 14.71
CA LYS A 132 2.51 9.57 14.87
C LYS A 132 2.49 8.82 13.54
N MET A 133 2.88 7.55 13.56
CA MET A 133 2.63 6.61 12.47
C MET A 133 1.69 5.52 12.98
N SER A 134 0.67 5.17 12.19
CA SER A 134 -0.35 4.18 12.56
C SER A 134 -0.63 3.23 11.42
N TYR A 135 -0.88 1.96 11.73
CA TYR A 135 -1.49 1.01 10.81
C TYR A 135 -3.01 1.06 11.00
N VAL A 136 -3.77 1.16 9.92
CA VAL A 136 -5.24 1.26 9.93
C VAL A 136 -5.79 0.22 8.97
N ARG A 137 -6.66 -0.66 9.45
CA ARG A 137 -7.41 -1.57 8.59
C ARG A 137 -8.66 -0.86 8.12
N LEU A 138 -8.82 -0.70 6.81
CA LEU A 138 -9.89 0.13 6.26
C LEU A 138 -11.28 -0.48 6.51
N ALA A 139 -11.36 -1.80 6.67
CA ALA A 139 -12.59 -2.47 7.08
C ALA A 139 -13.03 -2.13 8.52
N GLU A 140 -12.10 -1.78 9.40
CA GLU A 140 -12.41 -1.40 10.79
C GLU A 140 -12.96 0.04 10.92
N LEU A 141 -13.08 0.77 9.80
CA LEU A 141 -13.78 2.06 9.76
C LEU A 141 -15.30 1.91 9.81
N TYR A 142 -15.80 0.70 9.56
CA TYR A 142 -17.22 0.37 9.68
C TYR A 142 -17.50 -0.12 11.10
N SER A 143 -18.55 0.40 11.72
CA SER A 143 -18.98 -0.03 13.05
C SER A 143 -19.61 -1.42 13.04
N ASP A 144 -20.17 -1.84 11.91
CA ASP A 144 -20.75 -3.17 11.70
C ASP A 144 -20.15 -3.79 10.44
N GLN A 145 -19.57 -4.98 10.57
CA GLN A 145 -19.04 -5.72 9.43
C GLN A 145 -20.12 -6.03 8.38
N LYS A 146 -21.39 -6.19 8.77
CA LYS A 146 -22.49 -6.41 7.82
C LYS A 146 -22.75 -5.19 6.93
N GLU A 147 -22.53 -3.98 7.45
CA GLU A 147 -22.63 -2.74 6.67
C GLU A 147 -21.60 -2.75 5.54
N LEU A 148 -20.34 -3.08 5.88
CA LEU A 148 -19.26 -3.22 4.90
C LEU A 148 -19.56 -4.32 3.87
N GLU A 149 -20.03 -5.49 4.29
CA GLU A 149 -20.34 -6.58 3.36
C GLU A 149 -21.46 -6.21 2.39
N ALA A 150 -22.51 -5.53 2.87
CA ALA A 150 -23.61 -5.07 2.03
C ALA A 150 -23.12 -4.05 0.99
N GLU A 151 -22.37 -3.04 1.42
CA GLU A 151 -21.81 -2.03 0.52
C GLU A 151 -20.82 -2.65 -0.48
N LEU A 152 -19.91 -3.51 -0.03
CA LEU A 152 -18.95 -4.18 -0.90
C LEU A 152 -19.66 -5.06 -1.94
N SER A 153 -20.75 -5.73 -1.58
CA SER A 153 -21.56 -6.50 -2.51
C SER A 153 -22.23 -5.59 -3.57
N GLU A 154 -22.76 -4.43 -3.16
CA GLU A 154 -23.32 -3.44 -4.07
C GLU A 154 -22.25 -2.93 -5.05
N LYS A 155 -21.09 -2.49 -4.53
CA LYS A 155 -19.96 -2.03 -5.34
C LYS A 155 -19.40 -3.12 -6.24
N PHE A 156 -19.35 -4.37 -5.79
CA PHE A 156 -18.93 -5.48 -6.64
C PHE A 156 -19.85 -5.65 -7.86
N ASN A 157 -21.17 -5.57 -7.65
CA ASN A 157 -22.15 -5.67 -8.73
C ASN A 157 -22.04 -4.49 -9.70
N GLU A 158 -21.96 -3.26 -9.19
CA GLU A 158 -21.73 -2.06 -10.02
C GLU A 158 -20.46 -2.19 -10.86
N HIS A 159 -19.34 -2.61 -10.25
CA HIS A 159 -18.05 -2.71 -10.94
C HIS A 159 -18.01 -3.90 -11.90
N THR A 160 -18.80 -4.94 -11.68
CA THR A 160 -18.98 -6.05 -12.63
C THR A 160 -19.62 -5.56 -13.94
N GLU A 161 -20.59 -4.64 -13.84
CA GLU A 161 -21.20 -4.00 -15.01
C GLU A 161 -20.22 -3.03 -15.67
N ARG A 162 -19.58 -2.15 -14.90
CA ARG A 162 -18.55 -1.21 -15.40
C ARG A 162 -17.38 -1.93 -16.08
N TYR A 163 -17.04 -3.16 -15.65
CA TYR A 163 -15.99 -3.96 -16.28
C TYR A 163 -16.24 -4.18 -17.77
N LYS A 164 -17.51 -4.26 -18.20
CA LYS A 164 -17.87 -4.42 -19.62
C LYS A 164 -17.38 -3.22 -20.45
N GLU A 165 -17.46 -2.04 -19.87
CA GLU A 165 -17.10 -0.74 -20.45
C GLU A 165 -15.61 -0.40 -20.30
N TRP A 166 -14.84 -1.16 -19.52
CA TRP A 166 -13.40 -0.93 -19.41
C TRP A 166 -12.71 -1.08 -20.76
N THR A 167 -11.74 -0.20 -21.00
CA THR A 167 -10.81 -0.33 -22.12
C THR A 167 -10.03 -1.63 -22.01
N ASP A 168 -9.61 -2.16 -23.16
CA ASP A 168 -8.81 -3.39 -23.20
C ASP A 168 -7.49 -3.25 -22.44
N ASP A 169 -6.85 -2.07 -22.52
CA ASP A 169 -5.64 -1.76 -21.73
C ASP A 169 -5.91 -1.87 -20.21
N LYS A 170 -7.03 -1.31 -19.72
CA LYS A 170 -7.38 -1.42 -18.30
C LYS A 170 -7.63 -2.88 -17.92
N LYS A 171 -8.39 -3.63 -18.72
CA LYS A 171 -8.67 -5.05 -18.49
C LYS A 171 -7.37 -5.86 -18.42
N GLU A 172 -6.50 -5.73 -19.41
CA GLU A 172 -5.21 -6.43 -19.47
C GLU A 172 -4.35 -6.11 -18.24
N LYS A 173 -4.19 -4.83 -17.93
CA LYS A 173 -3.40 -4.37 -16.77
C LYS A 173 -3.92 -4.93 -15.45
N MET A 174 -5.25 -4.93 -15.25
CA MET A 174 -5.86 -5.43 -14.03
C MET A 174 -5.79 -6.96 -13.93
N LEU A 175 -6.03 -7.67 -15.02
CA LEU A 175 -5.89 -9.13 -15.07
C LEU A 175 -4.44 -9.57 -14.84
N LYS A 176 -3.46 -8.86 -15.41
CA LYS A 176 -2.04 -9.10 -15.16
C LYS A 176 -1.70 -8.93 -13.67
N ARG A 177 -2.23 -7.89 -13.02
CA ARG A 177 -2.07 -7.67 -11.58
C ARG A 177 -2.75 -8.78 -10.76
N ALA A 178 -3.98 -9.15 -11.08
CA ALA A 178 -4.69 -10.23 -10.41
C ALA A 178 -3.91 -11.55 -10.51
N LYS A 179 -3.43 -11.91 -11.72
CA LYS A 179 -2.60 -13.10 -11.95
C LYS A 179 -1.33 -13.09 -11.11
N LEU A 180 -0.68 -11.93 -10.96
CA LEU A 180 0.52 -11.79 -10.15
C LEU A 180 0.24 -11.88 -8.65
N ASN A 181 -0.99 -11.75 -8.16
CA ASN A 181 -1.28 -11.83 -6.73
C ASN A 181 -2.04 -13.10 -6.35
N PHE A 182 -2.66 -13.77 -7.30
CA PHE A 182 -3.46 -14.97 -7.06
C PHE A 182 -2.60 -16.16 -6.61
N CYS A 183 -2.90 -16.72 -5.44
CA CYS A 183 -2.25 -17.88 -4.85
C CYS A 183 -3.05 -19.13 -5.20
N ILE A 184 -2.58 -19.95 -6.15
CA ILE A 184 -3.30 -21.14 -6.61
C ILE A 184 -3.33 -22.23 -5.52
N SER A 185 -2.22 -22.43 -4.83
CA SER A 185 -2.07 -23.48 -3.82
C SER A 185 -0.88 -23.20 -2.90
N GLY A 186 -0.67 -24.07 -1.92
CA GLY A 186 0.39 -23.96 -0.93
C GLY A 186 -0.13 -23.48 0.43
N PRO A 187 0.79 -23.26 1.40
CA PRO A 187 0.43 -23.04 2.80
C PRO A 187 -0.32 -21.74 3.06
N LEU A 188 -0.21 -20.76 2.15
CA LEU A 188 -0.90 -19.47 2.24
C LEU A 188 -2.21 -19.41 1.44
N ALA A 189 -2.51 -20.43 0.64
CA ALA A 189 -3.73 -20.45 -0.14
C ALA A 189 -4.95 -20.68 0.79
N ALA A 190 -6.02 -19.90 0.60
CA ALA A 190 -7.28 -20.11 1.32
C ALA A 190 -7.96 -21.41 0.89
N LYS A 191 -7.83 -21.76 -0.39
CA LYS A 191 -8.26 -23.04 -0.97
C LYS A 191 -7.15 -23.59 -1.86
N ASN A 192 -6.94 -24.90 -1.83
CA ASN A 192 -6.08 -25.55 -2.81
C ASN A 192 -6.84 -25.63 -4.15
N LEU A 193 -6.38 -24.85 -5.14
CA LEU A 193 -6.99 -24.72 -6.46
C LEU A 193 -6.08 -25.28 -7.56
N SER A 194 -5.13 -26.19 -7.25
CA SER A 194 -4.23 -26.79 -8.25
C SER A 194 -4.96 -27.52 -9.39
N SER A 195 -6.23 -27.90 -9.19
CA SER A 195 -7.07 -28.60 -10.18
C SER A 195 -8.20 -27.72 -10.73
N ILE A 196 -8.11 -26.40 -10.59
CA ILE A 196 -9.11 -25.47 -11.13
C ILE A 196 -9.12 -25.48 -12.67
N SER A 197 -10.29 -25.36 -13.29
CA SER A 197 -10.41 -25.22 -14.75
C SER A 197 -9.87 -23.87 -15.22
N ALA A 198 -9.53 -23.77 -16.51
CA ALA A 198 -9.06 -22.52 -17.11
C ALA A 198 -10.16 -21.43 -17.05
N GLU A 199 -11.42 -21.82 -17.25
CA GLU A 199 -12.58 -20.94 -17.19
C GLU A 199 -12.78 -20.38 -15.79
N ASP A 200 -12.72 -21.23 -14.76
CA ASP A 200 -12.86 -20.79 -13.37
C ASP A 200 -11.67 -19.94 -12.92
N TYR A 201 -10.46 -20.26 -13.39
CA TYR A 201 -9.28 -19.44 -13.12
C TYR A 201 -9.44 -18.04 -13.72
N ALA A 202 -9.83 -17.94 -15.00
CA ALA A 202 -10.06 -16.68 -15.67
C ALA A 202 -11.16 -15.85 -14.99
N ARG A 203 -12.26 -16.51 -14.59
CA ARG A 203 -13.34 -15.87 -13.82
C ARG A 203 -12.83 -15.30 -12.51
N ARG A 204 -12.04 -16.05 -11.73
CA ARG A 204 -11.48 -15.57 -10.45
C ARG A 204 -10.52 -14.40 -10.63
N LEU A 205 -9.71 -14.38 -11.69
CA LEU A 205 -8.84 -13.24 -11.97
C LEU A 205 -9.65 -11.98 -12.30
N LYS A 206 -10.75 -12.13 -13.06
CA LYS A 206 -11.71 -11.05 -13.30
C LYS A 206 -12.35 -10.59 -12.00
N ASP A 207 -12.88 -11.52 -11.20
CA ASP A 207 -13.52 -11.20 -9.91
C ASP A 207 -12.53 -10.45 -9.00
N GLY A 208 -11.27 -10.88 -8.94
CA GLY A 208 -10.22 -10.19 -8.17
C GLY A 208 -9.93 -8.77 -8.69
N ALA A 209 -9.95 -8.55 -10.00
CA ALA A 209 -9.83 -7.20 -10.58
C ALA A 209 -11.04 -6.31 -10.25
N VAL A 210 -12.25 -6.88 -10.23
CA VAL A 210 -13.48 -6.17 -9.86
C VAL A 210 -13.50 -5.84 -8.37
N TYR A 211 -13.16 -6.79 -7.50
CA TYR A 211 -13.09 -6.57 -6.05
C TYR A 211 -12.11 -5.48 -5.65
N HIS A 212 -10.98 -5.35 -6.36
CA HIS A 212 -10.03 -4.26 -6.14
C HIS A 212 -10.72 -2.90 -6.25
N ASP A 213 -11.31 -2.60 -7.42
CA ASP A 213 -11.95 -1.30 -7.65
C ASP A 213 -13.23 -1.14 -6.79
N ALA A 214 -13.96 -2.23 -6.54
CA ALA A 214 -15.17 -2.20 -5.70
C ALA A 214 -14.84 -1.82 -4.24
N PHE A 215 -13.77 -2.38 -3.67
CA PHE A 215 -13.33 -2.00 -2.33
C PHE A 215 -12.81 -0.57 -2.30
N GLU A 216 -12.08 -0.15 -3.34
CA GLU A 216 -11.58 1.24 -3.45
C GLU A 216 -12.71 2.29 -3.41
N ASP A 217 -13.88 1.94 -3.94
CA ASP A 217 -15.08 2.79 -4.01
C ASP A 217 -16.01 2.69 -2.80
N CYS A 218 -15.73 1.81 -1.82
CA CYS A 218 -16.50 1.75 -0.57
C CYS A 218 -16.37 3.06 0.23
N SER A 219 -17.50 3.56 0.75
CA SER A 219 -17.70 4.92 1.22
C SER A 219 -16.75 5.33 2.34
N ARG A 220 -16.68 4.56 3.43
CA ARG A 220 -15.82 4.89 4.59
C ARG A 220 -14.34 4.82 4.23
N ARG A 221 -13.96 3.86 3.40
CA ARG A 221 -12.59 3.75 2.87
C ARG A 221 -12.27 5.02 2.07
N ARG A 222 -13.12 5.36 1.11
CA ARG A 222 -12.92 6.49 0.21
C ARG A 222 -12.88 7.81 0.97
N GLU A 223 -13.79 8.00 1.93
CA GLU A 223 -13.79 9.14 2.84
C GLU A 223 -12.47 9.21 3.61
N PHE A 224 -12.02 8.10 4.19
CA PHE A 224 -10.77 8.09 4.95
C PHE A 224 -9.52 8.30 4.10
N VAL A 225 -9.43 7.77 2.89
CA VAL A 225 -8.21 7.85 2.05
C VAL A 225 -8.17 9.17 1.27
N LEU A 226 -9.31 9.62 0.75
CA LEU A 226 -9.40 10.76 -0.17
C LEU A 226 -9.97 12.03 0.45
N ALA A 227 -10.20 12.08 1.77
CA ALA A 227 -10.62 13.30 2.46
C ALA A 227 -9.70 14.49 2.12
N GLN A 228 -10.30 15.67 2.07
CA GLN A 228 -9.64 16.88 1.58
C GLN A 228 -8.53 17.39 2.50
N ASP A 229 -8.55 16.98 3.78
CA ASP A 229 -7.54 17.28 4.80
C ASP A 229 -6.38 16.27 4.79
N LYS A 230 -6.32 15.36 3.81
CA LYS A 230 -5.30 14.31 3.73
C LYS A 230 -4.38 14.47 2.53
N ILE A 231 -3.12 14.18 2.78
CA ILE A 231 -2.05 14.13 1.79
C ILE A 231 -1.81 12.66 1.43
N LEU A 232 -2.16 12.28 0.21
CA LEU A 232 -1.94 10.93 -0.29
C LEU A 232 -0.47 10.74 -0.69
N LEU A 233 0.17 9.71 -0.17
CA LEU A 233 1.52 9.28 -0.50
C LEU A 233 1.49 7.93 -1.19
N PHE A 234 2.39 7.72 -2.15
CA PHE A 234 2.58 6.41 -2.77
C PHE A 234 4.01 6.23 -3.28
N CYS A 235 4.44 5.00 -3.51
CA CYS A 235 5.82 4.72 -3.95
C CYS A 235 6.07 4.95 -5.44
N THR A 236 5.01 5.11 -6.23
CA THR A 236 5.03 5.43 -7.66
C THR A 236 3.98 6.49 -7.98
N PRO A 237 4.02 7.15 -9.15
CA PRO A 237 2.99 8.11 -9.52
C PRO A 237 1.62 7.44 -9.64
N ILE A 238 0.66 7.95 -8.88
CA ILE A 238 -0.78 7.69 -9.02
C ILE A 238 -1.51 9.04 -8.94
N PRO A 239 -2.75 9.14 -9.47
CA PRO A 239 -3.49 10.40 -9.44
C PRO A 239 -3.56 10.98 -8.02
N GLN A 240 -3.29 12.30 -7.92
CA GLN A 240 -3.38 13.06 -6.68
C GLN A 240 -2.44 12.65 -5.53
N ALA A 241 -1.51 11.72 -5.73
CA ALA A 241 -0.53 11.33 -4.71
C ALA A 241 0.83 12.00 -4.90
N VAL A 242 1.51 12.26 -3.77
CA VAL A 242 2.94 12.59 -3.78
C VAL A 242 3.73 11.29 -3.89
N ALA A 243 4.41 11.11 -5.02
CA ALA A 243 5.23 9.92 -5.26
C ALA A 243 6.57 10.00 -4.49
N ILE A 244 6.67 9.26 -3.38
CA ILE A 244 7.82 9.18 -2.48
C ILE A 244 8.37 7.76 -2.54
N GLY A 245 9.66 7.60 -2.87
CA GLY A 245 10.26 6.27 -2.98
C GLY A 245 10.05 5.41 -1.72
N THR A 246 10.05 4.08 -1.88
CA THR A 246 9.98 3.17 -0.73
C THR A 246 11.24 3.30 0.13
N THR A 247 12.40 3.48 -0.52
CA THR A 247 13.65 3.87 0.13
C THR A 247 14.34 4.92 -0.72
N LYS A 248 15.53 5.38 -0.30
CA LYS A 248 16.38 6.23 -1.15
C LYS A 248 16.73 5.55 -2.48
N ALA A 249 16.86 4.23 -2.49
CA ALA A 249 17.35 3.44 -3.63
C ALA A 249 16.25 2.65 -4.37
N SER A 250 15.01 2.61 -3.86
CA SER A 250 13.94 1.81 -4.47
C SER A 250 12.58 2.51 -4.46
N VAL A 251 11.75 2.14 -5.45
CA VAL A 251 10.35 2.52 -5.59
C VAL A 251 9.41 1.31 -5.57
N THR A 252 9.97 0.11 -5.40
CA THR A 252 9.22 -1.14 -5.29
C THR A 252 8.37 -1.11 -4.03
N LYS A 253 7.09 -1.44 -4.15
CA LYS A 253 6.15 -1.58 -3.04
C LYS A 253 6.72 -2.55 -1.99
N PHE A 254 6.81 -2.11 -0.73
CA PHE A 254 7.41 -2.89 0.35
C PHE A 254 6.69 -4.23 0.61
N TRP A 255 5.36 -4.24 0.45
CA TRP A 255 4.53 -5.42 0.72
C TRP A 255 4.53 -6.44 -0.43
N THR A 256 5.04 -6.05 -1.61
CA THR A 256 5.27 -6.98 -2.74
C THR A 256 6.74 -7.15 -3.08
N GLY A 257 7.66 -6.69 -2.21
CA GLY A 257 9.09 -6.77 -2.43
C GLY A 257 9.82 -7.32 -1.20
N VAL A 258 11.13 -7.54 -1.37
CA VAL A 258 12.02 -8.07 -0.33
C VAL A 258 13.04 -7.01 0.04
N GLY A 259 13.19 -6.74 1.34
CA GLY A 259 14.21 -5.83 1.84
C GLY A 259 15.57 -6.48 1.81
N ILE A 260 16.55 -5.79 1.21
CA ILE A 260 17.96 -6.19 1.29
C ILE A 260 18.83 -4.97 1.62
N PHE A 261 19.95 -5.21 2.28
CA PHE A 261 21.01 -4.22 2.44
C PHE A 261 22.15 -4.57 1.48
N GLU A 262 22.45 -3.68 0.54
CA GLU A 262 23.45 -3.94 -0.50
C GLU A 262 24.19 -2.67 -0.87
N ASN A 263 25.53 -2.75 -0.93
CA ASN A 263 26.41 -1.63 -1.28
C ASN A 263 26.17 -0.39 -0.40
N GLY A 264 25.93 -0.61 0.90
CA GLY A 264 25.64 0.47 1.85
C GLY A 264 24.25 1.09 1.73
N LEU A 265 23.34 0.49 0.94
CA LEU A 265 22.01 1.01 0.67
C LEU A 265 20.92 0.03 1.08
N GLU A 266 19.90 0.56 1.75
CA GLU A 266 18.62 -0.12 1.97
C GLU A 266 17.83 -0.16 0.65
N LYS A 267 17.59 -1.36 0.11
CA LYS A 267 16.85 -1.59 -1.15
C LYS A 267 15.63 -2.47 -0.90
N VAL A 268 14.64 -2.31 -1.77
CA VAL A 268 13.49 -3.22 -1.87
C VAL A 268 13.49 -3.79 -3.28
N LEU A 269 13.75 -5.08 -3.39
CA LEU A 269 13.74 -5.80 -4.65
C LEU A 269 12.32 -6.18 -5.03
N SER A 270 11.98 -6.02 -6.31
CA SER A 270 10.75 -6.59 -6.87
C SER A 270 10.83 -8.13 -6.88
N PRO A 271 9.70 -8.84 -7.08
CA PRO A 271 9.73 -10.29 -7.17
C PRO A 271 10.65 -10.82 -8.26
N SER A 272 10.74 -10.13 -9.41
CA SER A 272 11.65 -10.54 -10.50
C SER A 272 13.11 -10.31 -10.12
N GLN A 273 13.44 -9.17 -9.52
CA GLN A 273 14.80 -8.87 -9.05
C GLN A 273 15.24 -9.83 -7.95
N TRP A 274 14.33 -10.23 -7.07
CA TRP A 274 14.59 -11.24 -6.05
C TRP A 274 14.89 -12.60 -6.70
N GLN A 275 14.10 -13.03 -7.68
CA GLN A 275 14.31 -14.30 -8.37
C GLN A 275 15.65 -14.33 -9.13
N GLU A 276 15.99 -13.24 -9.83
CA GLU A 276 17.27 -13.10 -10.52
C GLU A 276 18.44 -13.25 -9.55
N ARG A 277 18.33 -12.65 -8.36
CA ARG A 277 19.34 -12.78 -7.30
C ARG A 277 19.49 -14.22 -6.82
N VAL A 278 18.38 -14.89 -6.48
CA VAL A 278 18.40 -16.29 -6.02
C VAL A 278 19.05 -17.19 -7.07
N ASN A 279 18.68 -17.04 -8.34
CA ASN A 279 19.25 -17.82 -9.44
C ASN A 279 20.76 -17.59 -9.60
N ALA A 280 21.24 -16.35 -9.42
CA ALA A 280 22.66 -16.04 -9.49
C ALA A 280 23.45 -16.63 -8.32
N GLU A 281 22.87 -16.63 -7.11
CA GLU A 281 23.48 -17.26 -5.93
C GLU A 281 23.54 -18.80 -6.07
N ASP A 282 22.50 -19.44 -6.62
CA ASP A 282 22.48 -20.88 -6.90
C ASP A 282 23.54 -21.27 -7.95
N SER A 283 23.64 -20.49 -9.03
CA SER A 283 24.64 -20.68 -10.09
C SER A 283 26.07 -20.54 -9.57
N PHE A 284 26.31 -19.62 -8.61
CA PHE A 284 27.62 -19.44 -7.98
C PHE A 284 27.96 -20.57 -7.01
N ASN A 285 26.95 -21.15 -6.35
CA ASN A 285 27.12 -22.23 -5.39
C ASN A 285 27.12 -23.64 -6.02
N GLY A 286 27.09 -23.74 -7.36
CA GLY A 286 27.19 -25.02 -8.09
C GLY A 286 26.01 -25.96 -7.86
N LYS A 287 24.81 -25.40 -7.61
CA LYS A 287 23.56 -26.16 -7.53
C LYS A 287 22.74 -26.04 -8.82
#